data_AF-A0A3C1XSP9-F1
#
_entry.id   AF-A0A3C1XSP9-F1
#
_cell.length_a   1.000
_cell.length_b   1.000
_cell.length_c   1.000
_cell.angle_alpha   90.00
_cell.angle_beta   90.00
_cell.angle_gamma   90.00
#
_symmetry.space_group_name_H-M   'P 1'
#
loop_
_entity.id
_entity.type
_entity.pdbx_description
1 polymer ?
#
loop_
_entity_poly.entity_id
_entity_poly.type
_entity_poly.pdbx_seq_one_letter_code
_entity_poly.pdbx_strand_id
1 'polypeptide(L)' 'LVAAAAASAVDNGLTRASLVSLASAAGYWMRHGYARLAPQTPGLAEKLAGYGDGASYMSRAFPFPAARPLRA' A
#
# COMPACT_ATOMS: atom_id res chain seq x y z
N LEU A 1 7.94 12.52 0.19
CA LEU A 1 8.27 11.41 -0.74
C LEU A 1 7.11 10.45 -0.96
N VAL A 2 6.57 9.81 0.08
CA VAL A 2 5.43 8.87 -0.03
C VAL A 2 4.18 9.50 -0.66
N ALA A 3 3.81 10.72 -0.26
CA ALA A 3 2.65 11.41 -0.82
C ALA A 3 2.79 11.70 -2.32
N ALA A 4 4.01 12.01 -2.78
CA ALA A 4 4.30 12.24 -4.20
C ALA A 4 4.27 10.94 -5.01
N ALA A 5 4.77 9.84 -4.45
CA ALA A 5 4.66 8.52 -5.06
C ALA A 5 3.18 8.06 -5.15
N ALA A 6 2.37 8.36 -4.13
CA ALA A 6 0.94 8.08 -4.14
C ALA A 6 0.18 8.91 -5.19
N ALA A 7 0.49 10.21 -5.32
CA ALA A 7 -0.11 11.07 -6.34
C ALA A 7 0.26 10.61 -7.76
N SER A 8 1.53 10.25 -7.99
CA SER A 8 1.98 9.69 -9.27
C SER A 8 1.35 8.32 -9.56
N ALA A 9 1.15 7.49 -8.55
CA ALA A 9 0.46 6.20 -8.72
C ALA A 9 -1.00 6.38 -9.18
N VAL A 10 -1.72 7.34 -8.61
CA VAL A 10 -3.08 7.71 -9.05
C VAL A 10 -3.06 8.20 -10.49
N ASP A 11 -2.09 9.05 -10.85
CA ASP A 11 -1.94 9.61 -12.20
C ASP A 11 -1.65 8.53 -13.25
N ASN A 12 -0.93 7.47 -12.85
CA ASN A 12 -0.65 6.29 -13.67
C ASN A 12 -1.80 5.25 -13.67
N GLY A 13 -2.95 5.55 -13.06
CA GLY A 13 -4.10 4.64 -13.02
C GLY A 13 -3.92 3.43 -12.11
N LEU A 14 -2.95 3.44 -11.20
CA LEU A 14 -2.77 2.38 -10.22
C LEU A 14 -3.91 2.41 -9.21
N THR A 15 -4.53 1.25 -9.00
CA THR A 15 -5.69 1.10 -8.10
C THR A 15 -5.27 0.87 -6.64
N ARG A 16 -4.01 0.49 -6.41
CA ARG A 16 -3.51 0.16 -5.07
C ARG A 16 -2.01 0.40 -4.92
N ALA A 17 -1.60 1.02 -3.81
CA ALA A 17 -0.22 0.99 -3.32
C ALA A 17 -0.05 -0.08 -2.26
N SER A 18 1.07 -0.81 -2.29
CA SER A 18 1.39 -1.80 -1.28
C SER A 18 2.85 -1.65 -0.81
N LEU A 19 3.11 -1.90 0.46
CA LEU A 19 4.42 -1.77 1.08
C LEU A 19 4.61 -2.82 2.19
N VAL A 20 5.86 -3.05 2.58
CA VAL A 20 6.21 -3.81 3.78
C VAL A 20 6.68 -2.80 4.83
N SER A 21 6.04 -2.83 5.99
CA SER A 21 6.43 -2.02 7.14
C SER A 21 7.02 -2.89 8.22
N LEU A 22 8.12 -2.43 8.83
CA LEU A 22 8.60 -2.97 10.10
C LEU A 22 7.59 -2.67 11.22
N ALA A 23 7.66 -3.44 12.31
CA ALA A 23 6.74 -3.32 13.45
C ALA A 23 6.66 -1.88 14.01
N SER A 24 7.81 -1.22 14.13
CA SER A 24 7.95 0.15 14.64
C SER A 24 7.30 1.21 13.75
N ALA A 25 7.30 1.01 12.43
CA ALA A 25 6.76 1.96 11.46
C ALA A 25 5.30 1.70 11.10
N ALA A 26 4.72 0.56 11.49
CA ALA A 26 3.37 0.19 11.09
C ALA A 26 2.31 1.21 11.56
N GLY A 27 2.47 1.75 12.78
CA GLY A 27 1.59 2.79 13.31
C GLY A 27 1.63 4.09 12.51
N TYR A 28 2.77 4.43 11.91
CA TYR A 28 2.90 5.59 11.04
C TYR A 28 2.07 5.39 9.75
N TRP A 29 2.18 4.23 9.10
CA TRP A 29 1.45 3.92 7.87
C TRP A 29 -0.06 3.82 8.07
N MET A 30 -0.51 3.30 9.22
CA MET A 30 -1.94 3.29 9.58
C MET A 30 -2.53 4.70 9.60
N ARG A 31 -1.81 5.68 10.14
CA ARG A 31 -2.24 7.10 10.14
C ARG A 31 -2.29 7.70 8.73
N HIS A 32 -1.50 7.18 7.80
CA HIS A 32 -1.51 7.56 6.38
C HIS A 32 -2.55 6.82 5.53
N GLY A 33 -3.43 6.02 6.16
CA GLY A 33 -4.52 5.31 5.48
C GLY A 33 -4.10 3.99 4.85
N TYR A 34 -2.94 3.44 5.23
CA TYR A 34 -2.57 2.07 4.86
C TYR A 34 -3.16 1.09 5.86
N ALA A 35 -3.84 0.07 5.35
CA ALA A 35 -4.37 -1.02 6.14
C ALA A 35 -3.35 -2.18 6.19
N ARG A 36 -3.21 -2.78 7.37
CA ARG A 36 -2.43 -4.00 7.56
C ARG A 36 -3.17 -5.15 6.89
N LEU A 37 -2.48 -5.88 6.01
CA LEU A 37 -2.99 -7.06 5.36
C LEU A 37 -2.31 -8.28 5.97
N ALA A 38 -3.11 -9.23 6.44
CA ALA A 38 -2.61 -10.55 6.78
C ALA A 38 -1.95 -11.15 5.51
N PRO A 39 -0.79 -11.80 5.63
CA PRO A 39 -0.17 -12.46 4.48
C PRO A 39 -1.08 -13.58 3.99
N GLN A 40 -1.84 -13.31 2.93
CA GLN A 40 -2.77 -14.26 2.30
C GLN A 40 -2.02 -15.31 1.47
N THR A 41 -0.73 -15.11 1.21
CA THR A 41 0.09 -15.99 0.37
C THR A 41 1.26 -16.51 1.19
N PRO A 42 1.52 -17.84 1.19
CA PRO A 42 2.58 -18.43 2.00
C PRO A 42 3.97 -17.83 1.71
N GLY A 43 4.29 -17.57 0.43
CA GLY A 43 5.56 -16.92 0.06
C GLY A 43 5.69 -15.45 0.50
N LEU A 44 4.59 -14.78 0.86
CA LEU A 44 4.63 -13.44 1.45
C LEU A 44 4.93 -13.51 2.95
N ALA A 45 4.38 -14.51 3.65
CA ALA A 45 4.67 -14.73 5.07
C ALA A 45 6.15 -15.03 5.30
N GLU A 46 6.75 -15.88 4.46
CA GLU A 46 8.19 -16.19 4.53
C GLU A 46 9.06 -14.96 4.26
N LYS A 47 8.70 -14.15 3.25
CA LYS A 47 9.39 -12.88 3.00
C LYS A 47 9.29 -11.94 4.19
N LEU A 48 8.12 -11.82 4.81
CA LEU A 48 7.92 -10.99 6.00
C LEU A 48 8.75 -11.49 7.18
N ALA A 49 8.84 -12.80 7.39
CA ALA A 49 9.70 -13.37 8.43
C ALA A 49 11.18 -13.02 8.21
N GLY A 50 11.63 -12.92 6.95
CA GLY A 50 12.98 -12.46 6.60
C GLY A 50 13.27 -10.98 6.89
N TYR A 51 12.25 -10.12 7.01
CA TYR A 51 12.42 -8.70 7.34
C TYR A 51 12.50 -8.41 8.84
N GLY A 52 12.22 -9.41 9.68
CA GLY A 52 12.28 -9.30 11.14
C GLY A 52 10.90 -9.39 11.81
N ASP A 53 10.94 -9.61 13.12
CA ASP A 53 9.76 -9.86 13.93
C ASP A 53 8.77 -8.68 13.87
N GLY A 54 7.50 -8.98 13.59
CA GLY A 54 6.43 -7.98 13.47
C GLY A 54 6.42 -7.16 12.17
N ALA A 55 7.24 -7.52 11.16
CA ALA A 55 7.08 -6.99 9.81
C ALA A 55 5.67 -7.29 9.27
N SER A 56 5.07 -6.32 8.59
CA SER A 56 3.69 -6.40 8.15
C SER A 56 3.53 -5.83 6.76
N TYR A 57 2.83 -6.59 5.92
CA TYR A 57 2.41 -6.08 4.63
C TYR A 57 1.24 -5.13 4.82
N MET A 58 1.30 -3.96 4.18
CA MET A 58 0.27 -2.94 4.26
C MET A 58 -0.09 -2.47 2.86
N SER A 59 -1.37 -2.18 2.63
CA SER A 59 -1.81 -1.61 1.36
C SER A 59 -2.82 -0.50 1.57
N ARG A 60 -2.86 0.40 0.59
CA ARG A 60 -3.83 1.49 0.51
C ARG A 60 -4.43 1.46 -0.90
N ALA A 61 -5.76 1.43 -0.97
CA ALA A 61 -6.46 1.64 -2.22
C ALA A 61 -6.37 3.11 -2.61
N PHE A 62 -6.14 3.35 -3.90
CA PHE A 62 -6.27 4.69 -4.46
C PHE A 62 -7.68 4.86 -5.01
N PRO A 63 -8.29 6.04 -4.84
CA PRO A 63 -9.50 6.34 -5.58
C PRO A 63 -9.18 6.23 -7.06
N PHE A 64 -9.94 5.40 -7.77
CA PHE A 64 -9.86 5.35 -9.23
C PHE A 64 -10.15 6.79 -9.72
N PRO A 65 -9.30 7.37 -10.59
CA PRO A 65 -9.64 8.65 -11.17
C PRO A 65 -11.00 8.48 -11.85
N ALA A 66 -12.00 9.23 -11.38
CA ALA A 66 -13.35 9.16 -11.94
C ALA A 66 -13.20 9.27 -13.46
N ALA A 67 -13.71 8.26 -14.19
CA ALA A 67 -13.58 8.17 -15.63
C ALA A 67 -13.94 9.53 -16.21
N ARG A 68 -12.95 10.19 -16.83
CA ARG A 68 -13.09 11.51 -17.44
C ARG A 68 -14.30 11.41 -18.38
N PRO A 69 -15.36 12.25 -18.21
CA PRO A 69 -16.52 12.14 -19.08
C PRO A 69 -16.06 12.37 -20.52
N LEU A 70 -16.37 11.42 -21.39
CA LEU A 70 -16.13 11.52 -22.83
C LEU A 70 -16.90 12.77 -23.30
N ARG A 71 -16.20 13.83 -23.70
CA ARG A 71 -16.84 14.99 -24.32
C ARG A 71 -17.42 14.50 -25.66
N ALA A 72 -18.75 14.49 -25.76
CA ALA A 72 -19.50 14.33 -27.00
C ALA A 72 -19.34 15.55 -27.92
#